data_AF-A0A935NYL3-F1
#
_entry.id   AF-A0A935NYL3-F1
#
_cell.length_a   1.000
_cell.length_b   1.000
_cell.length_c   1.000
_cell.angle_alpha   90.00
_cell.angle_beta   90.00
_cell.angle_gamma   90.00
#
_symmetry.space_group_name_H-M   'P 1'
#
loop_
_entity.id
_entity.type
_entity.pdbx_description
1 polymer ?
#
loop_
_entity_poly.entity_id
_entity_poly.type
_entity_poly.pdbx_seq_one_letter_code
_entity_poly.pdbx_strand_id
1 'polypeptide(L)' 'RHHLDFPQHFAKELTQLDTMDELVTVDRAAGALRTTEIGRLLVRNVAMVFDRYLAQSPLPFSSTI' A
#
# COMPACT_ATOMS: atom_id res chain seq x y z
N ARG A 1 9.19 10.73 -15.71
CA ARG A 1 8.03 11.13 -14.88
C ARG A 1 6.82 10.38 -15.41
N HIS A 2 6.11 9.62 -14.56
CA HIS A 2 4.90 8.90 -14.98
C HIS A 2 3.77 9.93 -15.11
N HIS A 3 3.09 10.02 -16.27
CA HIS A 3 1.98 10.95 -16.51
C HIS A 3 0.69 10.41 -15.85
N LEU A 4 0.69 10.44 -14.53
CA LEU A 4 -0.25 9.76 -13.66
C LEU A 4 -0.88 10.80 -12.74
N ASP A 5 -2.21 10.82 -12.67
CA ASP A 5 -2.94 11.48 -11.59
C ASP A 5 -2.93 10.56 -10.37
N PHE A 6 -2.06 10.83 -9.39
CA PHE A 6 -1.83 9.97 -8.24
C PHE A 6 -3.08 9.74 -7.39
N PRO A 7 -3.79 10.79 -6.92
CA PRO A 7 -5.03 10.62 -6.17
C PRO A 7 -6.10 9.84 -6.94
N GLN A 8 -6.24 10.07 -8.24
CA GLN A 8 -7.25 9.38 -9.04
C GLN A 8 -6.91 7.91 -9.28
N HIS A 9 -5.66 7.61 -9.63
CA HIS A 9 -5.24 6.26 -10.00
C HIS A 9 -5.19 5.31 -8.80
N PHE A 10 -4.77 5.81 -7.64
CA PHE A 10 -4.63 5.02 -6.41
C PHE A 10 -5.78 5.23 -5.43
N ALA A 11 -6.95 5.73 -5.87
CA ALA A 11 -8.05 6.09 -4.98
C ALA A 11 -8.46 4.95 -4.03
N LYS A 12 -8.45 3.71 -4.51
CA LYS A 12 -8.79 2.52 -3.71
C LYS A 12 -7.72 2.25 -2.66
N GLU A 13 -6.46 2.25 -3.06
CA GLU A 13 -5.30 2.02 -2.21
C GLU A 13 -5.20 3.09 -1.13
N LEU A 14 -5.38 4.36 -1.49
CA LEU A 14 -5.36 5.48 -0.55
C LEU A 14 -6.47 5.35 0.51
N THR A 15 -7.65 4.86 0.12
CA THR A 15 -8.74 4.58 1.07
C THR A 15 -8.37 3.44 2.03
N GLN A 16 -7.63 2.43 1.57
CA GLN A 16 -7.14 1.35 2.44
C GLN A 16 -6.03 1.83 3.38
N LEU A 17 -5.16 2.74 2.93
CA LEU A 17 -4.14 3.33 3.78
C LEU A 17 -4.71 4.19 4.91
N ASP A 18 -5.89 4.79 4.72
CA ASP A 18 -6.58 5.54 5.79
C ASP A 18 -6.92 4.67 7.01
N THR A 19 -7.00 3.33 6.85
CA THR A 19 -7.20 2.40 7.98
C THR A 19 -5.89 1.95 8.63
N MET A 20 -4.74 2.48 8.18
CA MET A 20 -3.39 2.11 8.61
C MET A 20 -2.61 3.34 9.10
N ASP A 21 -3.29 4.33 9.68
CA ASP A 21 -2.76 5.61 10.13
C ASP A 21 -1.60 5.49 11.14
N GLU A 22 -1.59 4.44 11.97
CA GLU A 22 -0.48 4.11 12.86
C GLU A 22 0.81 3.71 12.11
N LEU A 23 0.70 3.25 10.88
CA LEU A 23 1.81 2.74 10.06
C LEU A 23 2.26 3.73 8.99
N VAL A 24 1.33 4.47 8.39
CA VAL A 24 1.63 5.35 7.26
C VAL A 24 0.73 6.56 7.22
N THR A 25 1.31 7.69 6.81
CA THR A 25 0.60 8.94 6.54
C THR A 25 0.66 9.23 5.04
N VAL A 26 -0.44 9.75 4.50
CA VAL A 26 -0.63 10.03 3.08
C VAL A 26 -0.67 11.53 2.84
N ASP A 27 0.25 12.05 2.03
CA ASP A 27 0.17 13.39 1.47
C ASP A 27 -0.38 13.31 0.05
N ARG A 28 -1.69 13.53 -0.08
CA ARG A 28 -2.40 13.45 -1.37
C ARG A 28 -2.02 14.57 -2.33
N ALA A 29 -1.63 15.73 -1.82
CA ALA A 29 -1.25 16.89 -2.65
C ALA A 29 0.17 16.73 -3.20
N ALA A 30 1.09 16.23 -2.38
CA ALA A 30 2.46 15.93 -2.82
C ALA A 30 2.59 14.58 -3.54
N GLY A 31 1.57 13.72 -3.46
CA GLY A 31 1.60 12.37 -4.01
C GLY A 31 2.63 11.49 -3.32
N ALA A 32 2.75 11.61 -1.99
CA ALA A 32 3.80 10.99 -1.20
C ALA A 32 3.23 10.23 0.00
N LEU A 33 3.94 9.17 0.40
CA LEU A 33 3.66 8.39 1.60
C LEU A 33 4.82 8.51 2.58
N ARG A 34 4.52 8.60 3.87
CA ARG A 34 5.53 8.60 4.92
C ARG A 34 5.18 7.55 5.96
N THR A 35 6.08 6.60 6.17
CA THR A 35 5.92 5.59 7.21
C THR A 35 6.29 6.15 8.58
N THR A 36 5.61 5.66 9.61
CA THR A 36 6.00 5.87 11.01
C THR A 36 7.18 4.94 11.37
N GLU A 37 7.70 5.05 12.58
CA GLU A 37 8.74 4.12 13.05
C GLU A 37 8.25 2.67 13.09
N ILE A 38 7.00 2.44 13.53
CA ILE A 38 6.35 1.13 13.52
C ILE A 38 6.07 0.70 12.08
N GLY A 39 5.56 1.61 11.25
CA GLY A 39 5.32 1.37 9.84
C GLY A 39 6.57 0.96 9.06
N ARG A 40 7.74 1.45 9.44
CA ARG A 40 9.02 1.01 8.86
C ARG A 40 9.30 -0.47 9.14
N LEU A 41 8.97 -0.96 10.34
CA LEU A 41 9.11 -2.37 10.70
C LEU A 41 8.09 -3.24 9.95
N LEU A 42 6.89 -2.71 9.70
CA LEU A 42 5.78 -3.38 9.03
C LEU A 42 5.56 -2.91 7.58
N VAL A 43 6.62 -2.43 6.92
CA VAL A 43 6.51 -1.78 5.60
C VAL A 43 5.93 -2.70 4.52
N ARG A 44 6.09 -4.01 4.69
CA ARG A 44 5.49 -5.02 3.80
C ARG A 44 3.96 -4.92 3.80
N ASN A 45 3.32 -4.72 4.95
CA ASN A 45 1.87 -4.62 5.04
C ASN A 45 1.37 -3.38 4.28
N VAL A 46 2.09 -2.26 4.39
CA VAL A 46 1.79 -1.03 3.64
C VAL A 46 2.00 -1.24 2.13
N ALA A 47 3.09 -1.88 1.73
CA ALA A 47 3.41 -2.11 0.31
C ALA A 47 2.41 -3.07 -0.38
N MET A 48 1.91 -4.07 0.35
CA MET A 48 0.93 -5.04 -0.16
C MET A 48 -0.39 -4.39 -0.62
N VAL A 49 -0.74 -3.21 -0.11
CA VAL A 49 -1.91 -2.45 -0.56
C VAL A 49 -1.84 -2.12 -2.05
N PHE A 50 -0.62 -1.91 -2.58
CA PHE A 50 -0.37 -1.61 -3.99
C PHE A 50 -0.09 -2.87 -4.83
N ASP A 51 -0.08 -4.05 -4.23
CA ASP A 51 0.21 -5.29 -4.93
C ASP A 51 -1.04 -5.83 -5.62
N ARG A 52 -1.12 -5.58 -6.92
CA ARG A 52 -2.21 -6.04 -7.78
C ARG A 52 -2.30 -7.58 -7.89
N TYR A 53 -1.24 -8.33 -7.63
CA TYR A 53 -1.26 -9.79 -7.74
C TYR A 53 -1.85 -10.46 -6.50
N LEU A 54 -1.65 -9.90 -5.31
CA LEU A 54 -2.28 -10.37 -4.07
C LEU A 54 -3.81 -10.31 -4.13
N ALA A 55 -4.37 -9.32 -4.82
CA ALA A 55 -5.81 -9.19 -5.03
C ALA A 55 -6.38 -10.22 -6.03
N GLN A 56 -5.54 -10.79 -6.90
CA GLN A 56 -5.97 -11.69 -8.00
C GLN A 56 -5.76 -13.17 -7.68
N SER A 57 -4.85 -13.50 -6.76
CA SER A 57 -4.64 -14.87 -6.32
C SER A 57 -4.20 -14.84 -4.85
N PRO A 58 -5.07 -15.21 -3.89
CA PRO A 58 -4.56 -15.62 -2.58
C PRO A 58 -3.73 -16.88 -2.85
N LEU A 59 -2.41 -16.69 -2.99
CA LEU A 59 -1.49 -17.77 -3.34
C LEU A 59 -1.81 -18.98 -2.44
N PRO A 60 -2.20 -20.14 -3.00
CA PRO A 60 -2.31 -21.34 -2.20
C PRO A 60 -0.94 -21.59 -1.59
N PHE A 61 -0.91 -21.74 -0.26
CA PHE A 61 0.30 -22.03 0.49
C PHE A 61 1.09 -23.13 -0.22
N SER A 62 2.35 -22.85 -0.56
CA SER A 62 3.25 -23.86 -1.09
C SER A 62 3.52 -24.88 0.02
N SER A 63 2.77 -25.97 0.03
CA SER A 63 3.05 -27.15 0.84
C SER A 63 4.35 -27.77 0.32
N THR A 64 5.47 -27.45 0.95
CA THR A 64 6.67 -28.27 0.80
C THR A 64 6.43 -29.55 1.61
N ILE A 65 6.34 -30.67 0.90
CA ILE A 65 6.26 -32.04 1.43
C ILE A 65 7.60 -32.42 2.07
#